data_AF-A0A2D7ZRV3-F1
#
_entry.id   AF-A0A2D7ZRV3-F1
#
_cell.length_a   1.000
_cell.length_b   1.000
_cell.length_c   1.000
_cell.angle_alpha   90.00
_cell.angle_beta   90.00
_cell.angle_gamma   90.00
#
_symmetry.space_group_name_H-M   'P 1'
#
loop_
_entity.id
_entity.type
_entity.pdbx_description
1 polymer ?
#
loop_
_entity_poly.entity_id
_entity_poly.type
_entity_poly.pdbx_seq_one_letter_code
_entity_poly.pdbx_strand_id
1 'polypeptide(L)'
;MAEEPTLEAFMRHLQVCVEEARTIADRTEREQRLWQLEASLQEAIIYKNRVEELQRHGIDPIRLVEAESSLSQPPAPKKVEALLSGHDHCKTCKAVLEPDLPFCPACGAEQ
;
A
#
# COMPACT_ATOMS: atom_id res chain seq x y z
N MET A 1 -26.56 -15.64 30.47
CA MET A 1 -25.32 -15.45 29.71
C MET A 1 -25.47 -14.12 28.99
N ALA A 2 -24.71 -13.09 29.36
CA ALA A 2 -24.74 -11.84 28.62
C ALA A 2 -23.99 -12.09 27.31
N GLU A 3 -24.70 -11.99 26.20
CA GLU A 3 -24.11 -12.12 24.86
C GLU A 3 -23.11 -10.97 24.68
N GLU A 4 -21.84 -11.30 24.43
CA GLU A 4 -20.82 -10.28 24.20
C GLU A 4 -21.16 -9.48 22.94
N PRO A 5 -20.97 -8.15 22.94
CA PRO A 5 -21.33 -7.32 21.80
C PRO A 5 -20.50 -7.69 20.57
N THR A 6 -21.18 -8.16 19.51
CA THR A 6 -20.54 -8.53 18.24
C THR A 6 -20.41 -7.32 17.31
N LEU A 7 -19.52 -7.42 16.31
CA LEU A 7 -19.42 -6.43 15.23
C LEU A 7 -20.76 -6.22 14.52
N GLU A 8 -21.55 -7.28 14.33
CA GLU A 8 -22.86 -7.20 13.71
C GLU A 8 -23.88 -6.47 14.59
N ALA A 9 -23.83 -6.69 15.91
CA ALA A 9 -24.64 -5.93 16.85
C ALA A 9 -24.28 -4.44 16.82
N PHE A 10 -22.99 -4.10 16.73
CA PHE A 10 -22.53 -2.73 16.58
C PHE A 10 -22.99 -2.09 15.26
N MET A 11 -22.87 -2.79 14.12
CA MET A 11 -23.35 -2.30 12.83
C MET A 11 -24.87 -2.03 12.84
N ARG A 12 -25.67 -2.92 13.44
CA ARG A 12 -27.12 -2.70 13.62
C ARG A 12 -27.40 -1.49 14.49
N HIS A 13 -26.65 -1.30 15.56
CA HIS A 13 -26.78 -0.11 16.41
C HIS A 13 -26.48 1.17 15.63
N LEU A 14 -25.40 1.20 14.84
CA LEU A 14 -25.08 2.36 13.98
C LEU A 14 -26.21 2.68 13.00
N GLN A 15 -26.83 1.66 12.39
CA GLN A 15 -27.98 1.85 11.49
C GLN A 15 -29.17 2.51 12.20
N VAL A 16 -29.47 2.11 13.44
CA VAL A 16 -30.51 2.77 14.26
C VAL A 16 -30.14 4.22 14.53
N CYS A 17 -28.89 4.48 14.93
CA CYS A 17 -28.42 5.85 15.18
C CYS A 17 -28.46 6.74 13.93
N VAL A 18 -28.24 6.19 12.73
CA VAL A 18 -28.40 6.93 11.48
C VAL A 18 -29.84 7.42 11.32
N GLU A 19 -30.82 6.54 11.54
CA GLU A 19 -32.24 6.90 11.44
C GLU A 19 -32.65 7.92 12.52
N GLU A 20 -32.15 7.79 13.73
CA GLU A 20 -32.35 8.78 14.80
C GLU A 20 -31.74 10.14 14.41
N ALA A 21 -30.51 10.15 13.87
CA ALA A 21 -29.83 11.38 13.48
C ALA A 21 -30.57 12.14 12.36
N ARG A 22 -31.32 11.45 11.48
CA ARG A 22 -32.15 12.11 10.44
C ARG A 22 -33.20 13.05 11.04
N THR A 23 -33.60 12.84 12.29
CA THR A 23 -34.62 13.64 12.98
C THR A 23 -34.07 14.90 13.68
N ILE A 24 -32.74 15.07 13.73
CA ILE A 24 -32.11 16.27 14.31
C ILE A 24 -32.60 17.51 13.56
N ALA A 25 -33.06 18.53 14.30
CA ALA A 25 -33.65 19.73 13.70
C ALA A 25 -32.61 20.61 13.00
N ASP A 26 -31.50 20.89 13.69
CA ASP A 26 -30.41 21.68 13.13
C ASP A 26 -29.73 20.95 11.97
N ARG A 27 -29.62 21.63 10.83
CA ARG A 27 -29.10 21.01 9.61
C ARG A 27 -27.62 20.68 9.72
N THR A 28 -26.81 21.57 10.29
CA THR A 28 -25.36 21.39 10.35
C THR A 28 -25.01 20.28 11.34
N GLU A 29 -25.66 20.25 12.50
CA GLU A 29 -25.52 19.17 13.48
C GLU A 29 -25.95 17.82 12.88
N ARG A 30 -27.09 17.77 12.19
CA ARG A 30 -27.59 16.57 11.51
C ARG A 30 -26.59 16.05 10.48
N GLU A 31 -26.11 16.91 9.59
CA GLU A 31 -25.15 16.56 8.55
C GLU A 31 -23.85 16.03 9.16
N GLN A 32 -23.32 16.71 10.19
CA GLN A 32 -22.10 16.28 10.88
C GLN A 32 -22.27 14.92 11.56
N ARG A 33 -23.40 14.70 12.25
CA ARG A 33 -23.66 13.44 12.95
C ARG A 33 -23.86 12.29 11.97
N LEU A 34 -24.61 12.50 10.89
CA LEU A 34 -24.80 11.50 9.84
C LEU A 34 -23.47 11.10 9.21
N TRP A 35 -22.63 12.09 8.85
CA TRP A 35 -21.32 11.82 8.26
C TRP A 35 -20.46 10.92 9.16
N GLN A 36 -20.41 11.21 10.47
CA GLN A 36 -19.64 10.41 11.42
C GLN A 36 -20.16 8.97 11.52
N LEU A 37 -21.48 8.79 11.58
CA LEU A 37 -22.12 7.48 11.70
C LEU A 37 -21.94 6.65 10.43
N GLU A 38 -22.14 7.26 9.27
CA GLU A 38 -21.98 6.62 7.96
C GLU A 38 -20.52 6.21 7.70
N ALA A 39 -19.56 7.09 8.03
CA ALA A 39 -18.14 6.74 7.96
C ALA A 39 -17.79 5.56 8.89
N SER A 40 -18.31 5.56 10.11
CA SER A 40 -18.08 4.46 11.07
C SER A 40 -18.69 3.15 10.60
N LEU A 41 -19.89 3.19 10.01
CA LEU A 41 -20.56 2.00 9.45
C LEU A 41 -19.79 1.46 8.24
N GLN A 42 -19.30 2.34 7.37
CA GLN A 42 -18.50 1.97 6.22
C GLN A 42 -17.20 1.27 6.65
N GLU A 43 -16.47 1.82 7.63
CA GLU A 43 -15.27 1.20 8.16
C GLU A 43 -15.54 -0.17 8.80
N ALA A 44 -16.66 -0.32 9.52
CA ALA A 44 -17.08 -1.61 10.07
C ALA A 44 -17.33 -2.66 8.97
N ILE A 45 -17.95 -2.27 7.85
CA ILE A 45 -18.17 -3.14 6.69
C ILE A 45 -16.85 -3.54 6.04
N ILE A 46 -15.95 -2.57 5.82
CA ILE A 46 -14.62 -2.82 5.24
C ILE A 46 -13.85 -3.81 6.11
N TYR A 47 -13.82 -3.59 7.42
CA TYR A 47 -13.17 -4.49 8.37
C TYR A 47 -13.76 -5.89 8.32
N LYS A 48 -15.10 -6.04 8.37
CA LYS A 48 -15.79 -7.33 8.28
C LYS A 48 -15.37 -8.09 7.01
N ASN A 49 -15.43 -7.43 5.86
CA ASN A 49 -15.08 -8.03 4.57
C ASN A 49 -13.60 -8.47 4.53
N ARG A 50 -12.70 -7.66 5.09
CA ARG A 50 -11.27 -7.99 5.15
C ARG A 50 -11.01 -9.20 6.03
N VAL A 51 -11.65 -9.27 7.20
CA VAL A 51 -11.56 -10.43 8.09
C VAL A 51 -12.06 -11.69 7.40
N GLU A 52 -13.22 -11.62 6.75
CA GLU A 52 -13.81 -12.75 6.01
C GLU A 52 -12.93 -13.21 4.83
N GLU A 53 -12.29 -12.27 4.13
CA GLU A 53 -11.31 -12.58 3.07
C GLU A 53 -10.09 -13.32 3.62
N LEU A 54 -9.47 -12.80 4.68
CA LEU A 54 -8.29 -13.42 5.30
C LEU A 54 -8.61 -14.84 5.82
N GLN A 55 -9.77 -15.00 6.45
CA GLN A 55 -10.24 -16.30 6.93
C GLN A 55 -10.45 -17.30 5.79
N ARG A 56 -11.00 -16.87 4.64
CA ARG A 56 -11.13 -17.71 3.44
C ARG A 56 -9.79 -18.19 2.90
N HIS A 57 -8.72 -17.43 3.10
CA HIS A 57 -7.35 -17.80 2.72
C HIS A 57 -6.59 -18.54 3.84
N GLY A 58 -7.23 -18.81 4.99
CA GLY A 58 -6.58 -19.45 6.14
C GLY A 58 -5.57 -18.56 6.86
N ILE A 59 -5.63 -17.24 6.64
CA ILE A 59 -4.75 -16.25 7.28
C ILE A 59 -5.44 -15.76 8.55
N ASP A 60 -4.72 -15.76 9.66
CA ASP A 60 -5.20 -15.18 10.92
C ASP A 60 -5.29 -13.65 10.81
N PRO A 61 -6.49 -13.06 10.92
CA PRO A 61 -6.70 -11.61 10.74
C PRO A 61 -6.21 -10.75 11.91
N ILE A 62 -5.96 -11.35 13.08
CA ILE A 62 -5.54 -10.65 14.31
C ILE A 62 -4.01 -10.68 14.47
N ARG A 63 -3.36 -11.63 13.79
CA ARG A 63 -1.90 -11.69 13.77
C ARG A 63 -1.39 -10.46 13.00
N LEU A 64 -0.84 -9.50 13.73
CA LEU A 64 0.06 -8.48 13.19
C LEU A 64 1.18 -9.24 12.46
N VAL A 65 1.03 -9.40 11.15
CA VAL A 65 2.15 -9.79 10.30
C VAL A 65 3.06 -8.57 10.36
N GLU A 66 4.06 -8.60 11.25
CA GLU A 66 5.27 -7.80 11.06
C GLU A 66 5.59 -7.96 9.59
N ALA A 67 5.53 -6.87 8.82
CA ALA A 67 5.84 -6.94 7.42
C ALA A 67 7.20 -7.64 7.36
N GLU A 68 7.20 -8.92 6.95
CA GLU A 68 8.43 -9.58 6.58
C GLU A 68 8.89 -8.66 5.47
N SER A 69 9.84 -7.80 5.84
CA SER A 69 10.63 -7.04 4.91
C SER A 69 11.13 -8.12 4.00
N SER A 70 10.47 -8.26 2.87
CA SER A 70 10.90 -9.11 1.79
C SER A 70 12.25 -8.50 1.48
N LEU A 71 13.28 -9.08 2.11
CA LEU A 71 14.64 -9.06 1.67
C LEU A 71 14.54 -9.72 0.31
N SER A 72 14.12 -8.92 -0.66
CA SER A 72 14.51 -9.05 -2.03
C SER A 72 16.01 -8.84 -1.99
N GLN A 73 16.74 -9.82 -1.46
CA GLN A 73 18.13 -10.00 -1.81
C GLN A 73 18.08 -10.11 -3.33
N PRO A 74 18.65 -9.14 -4.08
CA PRO A 74 18.82 -9.34 -5.49
C PRO A 74 19.53 -10.69 -5.66
N PRO A 75 19.08 -11.55 -6.59
CA PRO A 75 19.77 -12.80 -6.83
C PRO A 75 21.25 -12.49 -7.05
N ALA A 76 22.13 -13.26 -6.41
CA ALA A 76 23.57 -13.06 -6.51
C ALA A 76 23.94 -12.84 -8.00
N PRO A 77 24.71 -11.79 -8.33
CA PRO A 77 24.99 -11.44 -9.71
C PRO A 77 25.57 -12.68 -10.39
N LYS A 78 24.88 -13.14 -11.44
CA LYS A 78 25.40 -14.22 -12.28
C LYS A 78 26.74 -13.72 -12.82
N LYS A 79 27.76 -14.59 -12.82
CA LYS A 79 29.18 -14.33 -13.18
C LYS A 79 29.43 -13.57 -14.51
N VAL A 80 28.38 -13.21 -15.25
CA VAL A 80 28.43 -12.46 -16.51
C VAL A 80 28.71 -10.96 -16.27
N GLU A 81 28.30 -10.38 -15.14
CA GLU A 81 28.55 -8.94 -14.87
C GLU A 81 30.01 -8.61 -14.52
N ALA A 82 30.81 -9.62 -14.14
CA ALA A 82 32.25 -9.44 -13.90
C ALA A 82 33.08 -9.29 -15.19
N LEU A 83 32.50 -9.53 -16.37
CA LEU A 83 33.19 -9.34 -17.66
C LEU A 83 33.03 -7.93 -18.25
N LEU A 84 32.22 -7.05 -17.64
CA LEU A 84 31.98 -5.68 -18.11
C LEU A 84 32.95 -4.63 -17.53
N SER A 85 33.98 -5.04 -16.78
CA SER A 85 35.01 -4.13 -16.26
C SER A 85 36.02 -3.63 -17.31
N GLY A 86 35.76 -3.83 -18.61
CA GLY A 86 36.64 -3.47 -19.72
C GLY A 86 36.22 -2.24 -20.53
N HIS A 87 35.30 -1.40 -20.04
CA HIS A 87 34.89 -0.20 -20.78
C HIS A 87 35.74 1.02 -20.40
N ASP A 88 36.40 1.61 -21.41
CA ASP A 88 37.08 2.90 -21.30
C ASP A 88 36.09 4.03 -20.98
N HIS A 89 36.54 5.02 -20.22
CA HIS A 89 35.71 6.16 -19.82
C HIS A 89 36.12 7.41 -20.59
N CYS A 90 35.14 8.24 -20.96
CA CYS A 90 35.38 9.49 -21.67
C CYS A 90 36.28 10.42 -20.86
N LYS A 91 37.37 10.92 -21.46
CA LYS A 91 38.32 11.83 -20.78
C LYS A 91 37.67 13.16 -20.36
N THR A 92 36.57 13.54 -21.00
CA THR A 92 35.90 14.84 -20.78
C THR A 92 34.73 14.75 -19.80
N CYS A 93 33.79 13.82 -20.01
CA CYS A 93 32.56 13.73 -19.19
C CYS A 93 32.51 12.50 -18.28
N LYS A 94 33.51 11.60 -18.36
CA LYS A 94 33.62 10.36 -17.58
C LYS A 94 32.48 9.36 -17.79
N ALA A 95 31.63 9.56 -18.79
CA ALA A 95 30.68 8.55 -19.22
C ALA A 95 31.41 7.32 -19.78
N VAL A 96 30.81 6.15 -19.62
CA VAL A 96 31.31 4.89 -20.18
C VAL A 96 31.26 4.98 -21.71
N LEU A 97 32.38 4.69 -22.38
CA LEU A 97 32.46 4.66 -23.83
C LEU A 97 31.93 3.34 -24.38
N GLU A 98 31.16 3.44 -25.44
CA GLU A 98 30.78 2.29 -26.24
C GLU A 98 31.97 1.88 -27.13
N PRO A 99 32.32 0.58 -27.19
CA PRO A 99 33.34 0.11 -28.12
C PRO A 99 32.88 0.39 -29.57
N ASP A 100 33.82 0.73 -30.45
CA ASP A 100 33.62 1.07 -31.87
C ASP A 100 33.04 2.46 -32.22
N LEU A 101 32.89 3.39 -31.27
CA LEU A 101 32.62 4.80 -31.58
C LEU A 101 33.88 5.68 -31.45
N PRO A 102 34.23 6.50 -32.47
CA PRO A 102 35.36 7.44 -32.38
C PRO A 102 35.05 8.70 -31.55
N PHE A 103 33.85 8.81 -30.96
CA PHE A 103 33.40 9.94 -30.16
C PHE A 103 32.52 9.48 -28.99
N CYS A 104 32.43 10.30 -27.94
CA CYS A 104 31.59 10.02 -26.79
C CYS A 104 30.11 10.33 -27.09
N PRO A 105 29.19 9.37 -26.98
CA PRO A 105 27.76 9.61 -27.24
C PRO A 105 27.09 10.54 -26.21
N ALA A 106 27.66 10.68 -25.01
CA ALA A 106 27.10 11.51 -23.94
C ALA A 106 27.44 13.01 -24.07
N CYS A 107 28.59 13.35 -24.68
CA CYS A 107 29.03 14.75 -24.78
C CYS A 107 29.57 15.18 -26.15
N GLY A 108 29.71 14.25 -27.10
CA GLY A 108 30.18 14.52 -28.47
C GLY A 108 31.69 14.73 -28.60
N ALA A 109 32.47 14.58 -27.54
CA ALA A 109 33.94 14.75 -27.61
C ALA A 109 34.61 13.54 -28.29
N GLU A 110 35.59 13.78 -29.15
CA GLU A 110 36.46 12.77 -29.77
C GLU A 110 37.38 12.11 -28.70
N GLN A 111 37.67 10.81 -28.79
CA GLN A 111 38.31 10.02 -27.71
C GLN A 111 39.73 9.54 -28.02
#